data_AF-A0A8J6XPZ9-F1
#
_entry.id   AF-A0A8J6XPZ9-F1
#
_cell.length_a   1.000
_cell.length_b   1.000
_cell.length_c   1.000
_cell.angle_alpha   90.00
_cell.angle_beta   90.00
_cell.angle_gamma   90.00
#
_symmetry.space_group_name_H-M   'P 1'
#
loop_
_entity.id
_entity.type
_entity.pdbx_description
1 polymer ?
#
loop_
_entity_poly.entity_id
_entity_poly.type
_entity_poly.pdbx_seq_one_letter_code
_entity_poly.pdbx_strand_id
1 'polypeptide(L)'
;MTTVRATVEIFGQRLGLRADGDEARVQEIARFVDLRMREVADRSSSVDTVKIAVLTALNIADELFQERETDQDSRQKRLEKQAKRLATKIEEAMKPGTTGKEN
;
A
#
# COMPACT_ATOMS: atom_id res chain seq x y z
N MET A 1 -5.34 -9.78 -19.44
CA MET A 1 -4.70 -10.36 -18.25
C MET A 1 -4.50 -11.84 -18.51
N THR A 2 -3.27 -12.32 -18.47
CA THR A 2 -2.98 -13.76 -18.64
C THR A 2 -3.20 -14.45 -17.31
N THR A 3 -4.02 -15.50 -17.31
CA THR A 3 -4.27 -16.31 -16.12
C THR A 3 -3.36 -17.53 -16.14
N VAL A 4 -2.63 -17.77 -15.06
CA VAL A 4 -1.74 -18.91 -14.90
C VAL A 4 -2.34 -19.89 -13.89
N ARG A 5 -2.21 -21.19 -14.18
CA ARG A 5 -2.46 -22.25 -13.21
C ARG A 5 -1.14 -22.56 -12.53
N ALA A 6 -1.07 -22.39 -11.22
CA ALA A 6 0.12 -22.67 -10.43
C ALA A 6 -0.24 -23.56 -9.25
N THR A 7 0.75 -24.30 -8.77
CA THR A 7 0.67 -25.01 -7.49
C THR A 7 1.67 -24.38 -6.55
N VAL A 8 1.21 -24.00 -5.36
CA VAL A 8 2.04 -23.38 -4.33
C VAL A 8 1.90 -24.15 -3.02
N GLU A 9 2.88 -24.00 -2.15
CA GLU A 9 2.84 -24.54 -0.79
C GLU A 9 2.79 -23.38 0.20
N ILE A 10 1.77 -23.36 1.05
CA ILE A 10 1.58 -22.35 2.08
C ILE A 10 1.25 -23.07 3.38
N PHE A 11 2.05 -22.85 4.42
CA PHE A 11 1.90 -23.43 5.74
C PHE A 11 1.80 -24.96 5.71
N GLY A 12 2.63 -25.60 4.87
CA GLY A 12 2.66 -27.05 4.66
C GLY A 12 1.50 -27.61 3.81
N GLN A 13 0.60 -26.75 3.32
CA GLN A 13 -0.51 -27.15 2.47
C GLN A 13 -0.23 -26.83 1.00
N ARG A 14 -0.33 -27.84 0.13
CA ARG A 14 -0.22 -27.66 -1.32
C ARG A 14 -1.58 -27.24 -1.90
N LEU A 15 -1.61 -26.09 -2.56
CA LEU A 15 -2.80 -25.46 -3.12
C LEU A 15 -2.63 -25.27 -4.63
N GLY A 16 -3.58 -25.80 -5.41
CA GLY A 16 -3.71 -25.49 -6.83
C GLY A 16 -4.58 -24.26 -7.02
N LEU A 17 -4.05 -23.22 -7.65
CA LEU A 17 -4.76 -21.96 -7.82
C LEU A 17 -4.63 -21.40 -9.24
N ARG A 18 -5.66 -20.65 -9.64
CA ARG A 18 -5.65 -19.86 -10.87
C ARG A 18 -5.48 -18.40 -10.47
N ALA A 19 -4.39 -17.79 -10.89
CA ALA A 19 -4.07 -16.40 -10.55
C ALA A 19 -3.77 -15.60 -11.80
N ASP A 20 -4.00 -14.30 -11.70
CA ASP A 20 -3.58 -13.33 -12.71
C ASP A 20 -2.10 -12.99 -12.52
N GLY A 21 -1.33 -13.01 -13.62
CA GLY A 21 0.11 -12.75 -13.59
C GLY A 21 0.93 -13.91 -14.12
N ASP A 22 2.23 -13.92 -13.82
CA ASP A 22 3.13 -15.03 -14.11
C ASP A 22 3.32 -15.96 -12.91
N GLU A 23 3.89 -17.13 -13.16
CA GLU A 23 4.13 -18.14 -12.12
C GLU A 23 5.10 -17.64 -11.04
N ALA A 24 6.11 -16.84 -11.41
CA ALA A 24 7.12 -16.32 -10.49
C ALA A 24 6.50 -15.40 -9.43
N ARG A 25 5.63 -14.47 -9.85
CA ARG A 25 4.88 -13.58 -8.96
C ARG A 25 3.96 -14.36 -8.03
N VAL A 26 3.28 -15.39 -8.55
CA VAL A 26 2.40 -16.23 -7.73
C VAL A 26 3.19 -16.98 -6.66
N GLN A 27 4.36 -17.53 -7.00
CA GLN A 27 5.23 -18.18 -6.04
C GLN A 27 5.79 -17.20 -5.01
N GLU A 28 6.15 -15.99 -5.42
CA GLU A 28 6.62 -14.94 -4.50
C GLU A 28 5.55 -14.57 -3.48
N ILE A 29 4.31 -14.34 -3.92
CA ILE A 29 3.17 -14.05 -3.04
C ILE A 29 2.93 -15.22 -2.08
N ALA A 30 2.96 -16.46 -2.56
CA ALA A 30 2.78 -17.63 -1.70
C ALA A 30 3.88 -17.72 -0.63
N ARG A 31 5.13 -17.45 -0.99
CA ARG A 31 6.28 -17.44 -0.07
C ARG A 31 6.13 -16.35 1.00
N PHE A 32 5.64 -15.17 0.59
CA PHE A 32 5.34 -14.08 1.52
C PHE A 32 4.24 -14.47 2.51
N VAL A 33 3.12 -15.05 2.04
CA VAL A 33 2.03 -15.49 2.90
C VAL A 33 2.49 -16.61 3.86
N ASP A 34 3.28 -17.58 3.39
CA ASP A 34 3.83 -18.65 4.23
C ASP A 34 4.67 -18.07 5.38
N LEU A 35 5.57 -17.13 5.09
CA LEU A 35 6.39 -16.46 6.11
C LEU A 35 5.51 -15.75 7.14
N ARG A 36 4.52 -14.97 6.70
CA ARG A 36 3.62 -14.24 7.61
C ARG A 36 2.78 -15.18 8.46
N MET A 37 2.31 -16.31 7.91
CA MET A 37 1.59 -17.32 8.69
C MET A 37 2.48 -17.95 9.77
N ARG A 38 3.76 -18.22 9.48
CA ARG A 38 4.72 -18.72 10.47
C ARG A 38 4.97 -17.70 11.58
N GLU A 39 5.17 -16.43 11.23
CA GLU A 39 5.34 -15.36 12.24
C GLU A 39 4.12 -15.21 13.16
N VAL A 40 2.91 -15.33 12.61
CA VAL A 40 1.67 -15.30 13.41
C VAL A 40 1.56 -16.55 14.27
N ALA A 41 1.93 -17.73 13.76
CA ALA A 41 1.97 -18.96 14.52
C ALA A 41 2.95 -18.88 15.68
N ASP A 42 4.16 -18.34 15.47
CA ASP A 42 5.20 -18.20 16.51
C ASP A 42 4.77 -17.24 17.63
N ARG A 43 3.98 -16.22 17.32
CA ARG A 43 3.46 -15.25 18.29
C ARG A 43 2.15 -15.69 18.96
N SER A 44 1.48 -16.71 18.40
CA SER A 44 0.19 -17.19 18.89
C SER A 44 0.36 -18.49 19.66
N SER A 45 -0.35 -18.64 20.78
CA SER A 45 -0.49 -19.95 21.44
C SER A 45 -1.48 -20.89 20.73
N SER A 46 -2.06 -20.46 19.60
CA SER A 46 -3.06 -21.22 18.86
C SER A 46 -2.42 -22.16 17.85
N VAL A 47 -2.82 -23.44 17.88
CA VAL A 47 -2.44 -24.46 16.89
C VAL A 47 -3.42 -24.56 15.72
N ASP A 48 -4.48 -23.76 15.72
CA ASP A 48 -5.51 -23.78 14.67
C ASP A 48 -5.02 -23.02 13.43
N THR A 49 -4.75 -23.78 12.36
CA THR A 49 -4.26 -23.25 11.09
C THR A 49 -5.24 -22.27 10.45
N VAL A 50 -6.55 -22.48 10.59
CA VAL A 50 -7.56 -21.56 10.02
C VAL A 50 -7.51 -20.24 10.76
N LYS A 51 -7.41 -20.27 12.10
CA LYS A 51 -7.28 -19.06 12.91
C LYS A 51 -6.00 -18.29 12.59
N ILE A 52 -4.88 -18.99 12.41
CA ILE A 52 -3.61 -18.39 11.98
C ILE A 52 -3.77 -17.72 10.61
N ALA A 53 -4.41 -18.40 9.65
CA ALA A 53 -4.64 -17.85 8.31
C ALA A 53 -5.50 -16.57 8.35
N VAL A 54 -6.58 -16.56 9.13
CA VAL A 54 -7.44 -15.38 9.29
C VAL A 54 -6.69 -14.22 9.94
N LEU A 55 -5.92 -14.46 11.02
CA LEU A 55 -5.10 -13.44 11.65
C LEU A 55 -4.04 -12.89 10.70
N THR A 56 -3.43 -13.76 9.89
CA THR A 56 -2.45 -13.35 8.88
C THR A 56 -3.09 -12.47 7.81
N ALA A 57 -4.28 -12.84 7.32
CA ALA A 57 -5.02 -12.04 6.35
C ALA A 57 -5.40 -10.67 6.90
N LEU A 58 -5.82 -10.59 8.18
CA LEU A 58 -6.12 -9.33 8.85
C LEU A 58 -4.88 -8.42 8.95
N ASN A 59 -3.74 -8.96 9.35
CA ASN A 59 -2.50 -8.19 9.44
C ASN A 59 -2.05 -7.64 8.08
N ILE A 60 -2.10 -8.46 7.03
CA ILE A 60 -1.74 -8.03 5.66
C ILE A 60 -2.73 -6.95 5.16
N ALA A 61 -4.02 -7.09 5.45
CA ALA A 61 -5.02 -6.10 5.07
C ALA A 61 -4.83 -4.77 5.82
N ASP A 62 -4.48 -4.81 7.10
CA ASP A 62 -4.18 -3.63 7.90
C ASP A 62 -2.96 -2.86 7.36
N GLU A 63 -1.86 -3.57 7.06
CA GLU A 63 -0.68 -2.98 6.40
C GLU A 63 -1.05 -2.28 5.08
N LEU A 64 -1.89 -2.92 4.26
CA LEU A 64 -2.38 -2.35 3.00
C LEU A 64 -3.23 -1.08 3.22
N PHE A 65 -4.10 -1.06 4.23
CA PHE A 65 -4.92 0.11 4.52
C PHE A 65 -4.08 1.27 5.05
N GLN A 66 -3.14 1.00 5.96
CA GLN A 66 -2.22 2.02 6.48
C GLN A 66 -1.38 2.66 5.38
N GLU A 67 -0.87 1.86 4.43
CA GLU A 67 -0.11 2.38 3.29
C GLU A 67 -0.97 3.27 2.40
N ARG A 68 -2.23 2.88 2.14
CA ARG A 68 -3.18 3.68 1.35
C ARG A 68 -3.56 4.99 2.04
N GLU A 69 -3.83 4.96 3.35
CA GLU A 69 -4.14 6.16 4.11
C GLU A 69 -2.95 7.13 4.12
N THR A 70 -1.73 6.61 4.29
CA THR A 70 -0.51 7.41 4.27
C THR A 70 -0.24 8.03 2.89
N ASP A 71 -0.45 7.28 1.80
CA ASP A 71 -0.32 7.80 0.43
C ASP A 71 -1.38 8.87 0.13
N GLN A 72 -2.63 8.69 0.57
CA GLN A 72 -3.69 9.69 0.42
C GLN A 72 -3.38 10.98 1.20
N ASP A 73 -3.00 10.89 2.47
CA ASP A 73 -2.67 12.04 3.30
C ASP A 73 -1.44 12.79 2.76
N SER A 74 -0.41 12.07 2.34
CA SER A 74 0.79 12.68 1.75
C SER A 74 0.51 13.38 0.41
N ARG A 75 -0.34 12.80 -0.45
CA ARG A 75 -0.81 13.44 -1.70
C ARG A 75 -1.61 14.70 -1.41
N GLN A 76 -2.55 14.63 -0.47
CA GLN A 76 -3.38 15.78 -0.08
C GLN A 76 -2.51 16.93 0.43
N LYS A 77 -1.58 16.66 1.34
CA LYS A 77 -0.61 17.66 1.86
C LYS A 77 0.25 18.26 0.75
N ARG A 78 0.68 17.47 -0.24
CA ARG A 78 1.43 17.98 -1.40
C ARG A 78 0.58 18.91 -2.26
N LEU A 79 -0.67 18.55 -2.53
CA LEU A 79 -1.60 19.38 -3.30
C LEU A 79 -1.89 20.70 -2.59
N GLU A 80 -2.17 20.68 -1.28
CA GLU A 80 -2.39 21.89 -0.49
C GLU A 80 -1.17 22.81 -0.49
N LYS A 81 0.03 22.25 -0.34
CA LYS A 81 1.27 23.02 -0.39
C LYS A 81 1.49 23.65 -1.77
N GLN A 82 1.13 22.96 -2.85
CA GLN A 82 1.20 23.49 -4.21
C GLN A 82 0.17 24.60 -4.43
N ALA A 83 -1.08 24.39 -4.03
CA ALA A 83 -2.14 25.39 -4.11
C ALA A 83 -1.77 26.67 -3.35
N LYS A 84 -1.24 26.53 -2.13
CA LYS A 84 -0.77 27.67 -1.32
C LYS A 84 0.38 28.43 -1.99
N ARG A 85 1.35 27.71 -2.56
CA ARG A 85 2.46 28.31 -3.32
C ARG A 85 1.98 29.08 -4.55
N LEU A 86 0.99 28.53 -5.27
CA LEU A 86 0.40 29.19 -6.43
C LEU A 86 -0.35 30.46 -6.01
N ALA A 87 -1.17 30.38 -4.95
CA ALA A 87 -1.88 31.53 -4.41
C ALA A 87 -0.92 32.67 -4.01
N THR A 88 0.16 32.36 -3.27
CA THR A 88 1.17 33.35 -2.89
C THR A 88 1.84 34.00 -4.11
N LYS A 89 2.19 33.22 -5.14
CA LYS A 89 2.79 33.77 -6.37
C LYS A 89 1.83 34.69 -7.13
N ILE A 90 0.54 34.35 -7.17
CA ILE A 90 -0.49 35.19 -7.80
C ILE A 90 -0.66 36.49 -7.00
N GLU A 91 -0.75 36.41 -5.67
CA GLU A 91 -0.81 37.59 -4.81
C GLU A 91 0.41 38.50 -5.00
N GLU A 92 1.62 37.94 -5.08
CA GLU A 92 2.85 38.69 -5.34
C GLU A 92 2.83 39.37 -6.72
N ALA A 93 2.33 38.70 -7.76
CA ALA A 93 2.22 39.28 -9.10
C ALA A 93 1.10 40.32 -9.22
N MET A 94 0.07 40.24 -8.38
CA MET A 94 -1.05 41.19 -8.33
C MET A 94 -0.81 42.37 -7.40
N LYS A 95 0.23 42.33 -6.55
CA LYS A 95 0.61 43.53 -5.77
C LYS A 95 0.92 44.64 -6.78
N PRO A 96 0.15 45.73 -6.79
CA PRO A 96 0.38 46.81 -7.74
C PRO A 96 1.81 47.30 -7.52
N GLY A 97 2.57 47.34 -8.61
CA GLY A 97 3.85 48.02 -8.62
C GLY A 97 3.66 49.38 -7.98
N THR A 98 4.38 49.61 -6.90
CA THR A 98 4.72 50.93 -6.38
C THR A 98 5.52 51.66 -7.46
N THR A 99 4.85 52.07 -8.52
CA THR A 99 5.30 53.11 -9.46
C THR A 99 4.35 54.27 -9.32
N GLY A 100 4.43 54.92 -8.16
CA GLY A 100 3.95 56.27 -7.95
C GLY A 100 5.14 57.10 -7.48
N LYS A 101 5.30 58.28 -8.12
CA LYS A 101 6.34 59.31 -7.96
C LYS A 101 7.59 58.99 -8.80
N GLU A 102 8.11 59.85 -9.67
CA GLU A 102 8.20 61.33 -9.78
C GLU A 102 8.26 61.63 -11.31
N ASN A 103 7.77 62.70 -11.92
CA ASN A 103 7.68 64.13 -11.63
C ASN A 103 6.67 64.74 -12.62
#